data_AF-A0A7J5EZL8-F1
#
_entry.id   AF-A0A7J5EZL8-F1
#
_cell.length_a   1.000
_cell.length_b   1.000
_cell.length_c   1.000
_cell.angle_alpha   90.00
_cell.angle_beta   90.00
_cell.angle_gamma   90.00
#
_symmetry.space_group_name_H-M   'P 1'
#
loop_
_entity.id
_entity.type
_entity.pdbx_description
1 polymer ?
#
loop_
_entity_poly.entity_id
_entity_poly.type
_entity_poly.pdbx_seq_one_letter_code
_entity_poly.pdbx_strand_id
1 'polypeptide(L)' 'MDDAVGLVQVYLRLNGYFTVTEYPVLEALGHGQHRVATDLDVLEVRFAGAGRPFSMGRAREH' A
#
# COMPACT_ATOMS: atom_id res chain seq x y z
N MET A 1 -16.12 -9.81 3.74
CA MET A 1 -14.81 -9.25 4.14
C MET A 1 -14.37 -8.24 3.09
N ASP A 2 -14.51 -8.65 1.82
CA ASP A 2 -14.09 -7.94 0.60
C ASP A 2 -14.69 -6.53 0.45
N ASP A 3 -15.96 -6.31 0.76
CA ASP A 3 -16.59 -4.97 0.57
C ASP A 3 -15.95 -3.88 1.43
N ALA A 4 -15.62 -4.20 2.70
CA ALA A 4 -14.98 -3.26 3.60
C ALA A 4 -13.52 -3.00 3.21
N VAL A 5 -12.80 -4.06 2.80
CA VAL A 5 -11.43 -3.99 2.28
C VAL A 5 -11.40 -3.12 1.01
N GLY A 6 -12.35 -3.32 0.11
CA GLY A 6 -12.49 -2.53 -1.12
C GLY A 6 -12.71 -1.05 -0.85
N LEU A 7 -13.57 -0.69 0.11
CA LEU A 7 -13.79 0.70 0.49
C LEU A 7 -12.52 1.36 1.02
N VAL A 8 -11.80 0.68 1.93
CA VAL A 8 -10.55 1.19 2.51
C VAL A 8 -9.47 1.31 1.43
N GLN A 9 -9.38 0.34 0.53
CA GLN A 9 -8.43 0.36 -0.59
C GLN A 9 -8.67 1.56 -1.50
N VAL A 10 -9.93 1.83 -1.87
CA VAL A 10 -10.29 2.99 -2.69
C VAL A 10 -9.95 4.29 -1.99
N TYR A 11 -10.30 4.42 -0.70
CA TYR A 11 -9.97 5.61 0.09
C TYR A 11 -8.45 5.87 0.11
N LEU A 12 -7.66 4.86 0.41
CA LEU A 12 -6.20 4.98 0.50
C LEU A 12 -5.57 5.34 -0.86
N ARG A 13 -6.01 4.70 -1.95
CA ARG A 13 -5.52 5.01 -3.30
C ARG A 13 -5.81 6.45 -3.70
N LEU A 14 -7.03 6.94 -3.41
CA LEU A 14 -7.39 8.34 -3.67
C LEU A 14 -6.54 9.33 -2.87
N ASN A 15 -6.01 8.92 -1.71
CA ASN A 15 -5.13 9.73 -0.87
C ASN A 15 -3.63 9.54 -1.18
N GLY A 16 -3.30 8.87 -2.29
CA GLY A 16 -1.92 8.73 -2.78
C GLY A 16 -1.12 7.61 -2.11
N TYR A 17 -1.81 6.63 -1.51
CA TYR A 17 -1.20 5.43 -0.98
C TYR A 17 -1.16 4.32 -2.02
N PHE A 18 -0.08 3.54 -2.00
CA PHE A 18 -0.02 2.24 -2.67
C PHE A 18 -0.55 1.19 -1.71
N THR A 19 -1.35 0.26 -2.20
CA THR A 19 -2.06 -0.72 -1.36
C THR A 19 -1.88 -2.13 -1.89
N VAL A 20 -1.62 -3.09 -1.01
CA VAL A 20 -1.80 -4.53 -1.26
C VAL A 20 -2.94 -4.99 -0.35
N THR A 21 -3.85 -5.81 -0.87
CA THR A 21 -5.01 -6.33 -0.14
C THR A 21 -5.14 -7.82 -0.37
N GLU A 22 -5.72 -8.53 0.60
CA GLU A 22 -6.07 -9.95 0.52
C GLU A 22 -4.88 -10.85 0.17
N TYR A 23 -3.84 -10.80 1.00
CA TYR A 23 -2.61 -11.58 0.77
C TYR A 23 -2.32 -12.54 1.93
N PRO A 24 -2.03 -13.84 1.68
CA PRO A 24 -1.67 -14.75 2.74
C PRO A 24 -0.26 -14.44 3.27
N VAL A 25 -0.10 -14.44 4.59
CA VAL A 25 1.22 -14.38 5.24
C VAL A 25 1.71 -15.81 5.44
N LEU A 26 2.83 -16.13 4.80
CA LEU A 26 3.46 -17.43 4.89
C LEU A 26 4.55 -17.42 5.96
N GLU A 27 4.49 -18.39 6.87
CA GLU A 27 5.56 -18.68 7.82
C GLU A 27 6.34 -19.90 7.33
N ALA A 28 7.66 -19.76 7.26
CA ALA A 28 8.55 -20.87 6.97
C ALA A 28 8.66 -21.78 8.20
N LEU A 29 8.35 -23.05 8.02
CA LEU A 29 8.61 -24.11 8.98
C LEU A 29 9.81 -24.87 8.42
N GLY A 30 10.85 -25.13 9.22
CA GLY A 30 12.10 -25.72 8.72
C GLY A 30 11.93 -26.95 7.81
N HIS A 31 12.96 -27.28 7.02
CA HIS A 31 12.91 -28.35 5.99
C HIS A 31 12.00 -28.04 4.79
N GLY A 32 11.93 -26.78 4.38
CA GLY A 32 11.20 -26.34 3.18
C GLY A 32 9.67 -26.34 3.32
N GLN A 33 9.16 -26.57 4.53
CA GLN A 33 7.75 -26.52 4.83
C GLN A 33 7.30 -25.06 4.99
N HIS A 34 6.06 -24.75 4.61
CA HIS A 34 5.47 -23.42 4.81
C HIS A 34 4.04 -23.61 5.30
N ARG A 35 3.56 -22.70 6.14
CA ARG A 35 2.14 -22.61 6.49
C ARG A 35 1.62 -21.20 6.31
N VAL A 36 0.33 -21.07 6.07
CA VAL A 36 -0.37 -19.79 6.19
C VAL A 36 -0.51 -19.48 7.68
N ALA A 37 0.12 -18.41 8.14
CA ALA A 37 0.07 -18.00 9.54
C ALA A 37 -1.13 -17.10 9.82
N THR A 38 -1.47 -16.23 8.87
CA THR A 38 -2.61 -15.30 8.91
C THR A 38 -2.85 -14.76 7.49
N ASP A 39 -4.00 -14.13 7.29
CA ASP A 39 -4.28 -13.31 6.12
C ASP A 39 -3.97 -11.84 6.38
N LEU A 40 -3.59 -11.12 5.33
CA LEU A 40 -3.38 -9.67 5.32
C LEU A 40 -4.51 -8.99 4.56
N ASP A 41 -5.30 -8.19 5.27
CA ASP A 41 -6.47 -7.52 4.70
C ASP A 41 -6.08 -6.28 3.89
N VAL A 42 -5.24 -5.41 4.48
CA VAL A 42 -4.73 -4.19 3.86
C VAL A 42 -3.32 -3.91 4.36
N LEU A 43 -2.42 -3.60 3.44
CA LEU A 43 -1.12 -3.00 3.70
C LEU A 43 -0.95 -1.78 2.78
N GLU A 44 -0.62 -0.63 3.37
CA GLU A 44 -0.34 0.57 2.61
C GLU A 44 1.08 1.12 2.78
N VAL A 45 1.57 1.75 1.71
CA VAL A 45 2.82 2.51 1.71
C VAL A 45 2.57 3.89 1.10
N ARG A 46 3.11 4.92 1.75
CA ARG A 46 3.17 6.28 1.23
C ARG A 46 4.61 6.77 1.22
N PHE A 47 5.09 7.14 0.05
CA PHE A 47 6.43 7.74 -0.08
C PHE A 47 6.44 9.17 0.47
N ALA A 48 7.53 9.54 1.12
CA ALA A 48 7.72 10.90 1.60
C ALA A 48 7.62 11.89 0.43
N GLY A 49 6.78 12.92 0.58
CA GLY A 49 6.52 13.91 -0.48
C GLY A 49 5.45 13.52 -1.51
N ALA A 50 4.95 12.27 -1.50
CA ALA A 50 3.84 11.87 -2.36
C ALA A 50 2.53 12.64 -2.02
N GLY A 51 1.87 13.14 -3.06
CA GLY A 51 0.66 13.95 -2.96
C GLY A 51 0.90 15.43 -2.60
N ARG A 52 2.15 15.89 -2.49
CA ARG A 52 2.42 17.33 -2.43
C ARG A 52 2.19 17.95 -3.81
N PRO A 53 1.56 19.13 -3.90
CA PRO A 53 1.50 19.89 -5.14
C PRO A 53 2.92 20.11 -5.64
N PHE A 54 3.22 19.66 -6.86
CA PHE A 54 4.50 19.97 -7.48
C PHE A 54 4.51 21.48 -7.79
N SER A 55 5.23 22.27 -6.99
CA SER A 55 5.49 23.66 -7.33
C SER A 55 6.53 23.66 -8.44
N MET A 56 6.09 23.81 -9.69
CA MET A 56 7.03 24.08 -10.78
C MET A 56 7.67 25.43 -10.47
N GLY A 57 8.95 25.39 -10.06
CA GLY A 57 9.71 26.60 -9.75
C GLY A 57 9.63 27.53 -10.95
N ARG A 58 9.13 28.74 -10.74
CA ARG A 58 9.07 29.79 -11.76
C ARG A 58 10.48 29.95 -12.32
N ALA A 59 10.67 29.62 -13.60
CA ALA A 59 11.94 29.85 -14.27
C ALA A 59 12.29 31.33 -14.06
N ARG A 60 13.42 31.57 -13.41
CA ARG A 60 13.95 32.94 -13.26
C ARG A 60 14.45 33.35 -14.64
N GLU A 61 13.66 34.16 -15.32
CA GLU A 61 14.12 34.94 -16.46
C GLU A 61 15.13 35.98 -15.92
N HIS A 62 16.36 35.91 -16.42
CA HIS A 62 17.41 36.90 -16.26
C HIS A 62 17.71 37.50 -17.63
#